data_AF-X1SCA1-F1
#
_entry.id   AF-X1SCA1-F1
#
_cell.length_a   1.000
_cell.length_b   1.000
_cell.length_c   1.000
_cell.angle_alpha   90.00
_cell.angle_beta   90.00
_cell.angle_gamma   90.00
#
_symmetry.space_group_name_H-M   'P 1'
#
loop_
_entity.id
_entity.type
_entity.pdbx_description
1 polymer ?
#
loop_
_entity_poly.entity_id
_entity_poly.type
_entity_poly.pdbx_seq_one_letter_code
_entity_poly.pdbx_strand_id
1 'polypeptide(L)' 'MRAFIAVELGKDIQSALLNSINILKKKDGKVRWAKPPGIHLTLKFLGKI' A
#
# COMPACT_ATOMS: atom_id res chain seq x y z
N MET A 1 18.08 -8.05 -8.49
CA MET A 1 17.15 -7.15 -7.77
C MET A 1 15.71 -7.44 -8.23
N ARG A 2 14.66 -7.19 -7.45
CA ARG A 2 13.27 -7.17 -7.97
C ARG A 2 12.82 -5.72 -8.10
N ALA A 3 12.38 -5.30 -9.29
CA ALA A 3 12.10 -3.89 -9.59
C ALA A 3 10.72 -3.67 -10.20
N PHE A 4 10.20 -2.45 -10.03
CA PHE A 4 8.94 -1.97 -10.59
C PHE A 4 8.94 -0.45 -10.67
N ILE A 5 8.02 0.11 -11.46
CA ILE A 5 7.75 1.55 -11.58
C ILE A 5 6.47 1.84 -10.80
N ALA A 6 6.50 2.85 -9.92
CA ALA A 6 5.36 3.24 -9.10
C ALA A 6 5.22 4.75 -8.98
N VAL A 7 3.99 5.18 -8.65
CA VAL A 7 3.65 6.55 -8.30
C VAL A 7 3.27 6.60 -6.82
N GLU A 8 3.84 7.57 -6.11
CA GLU A 8 3.48 7.84 -4.72
C GLU A 8 2.05 8.39 -4.63
N LEU A 9 1.32 7.94 -3.61
CA LEU A 9 -0.02 8.45 -3.37
C LEU A 9 0.06 9.79 -2.63
N GLY A 10 -0.77 10.75 -3.04
CA GLY A 10 -0.93 12.01 -2.31
C GLY A 10 -1.43 11.79 -0.87
N LYS A 11 -1.14 12.77 0.01
CA LYS A 11 -1.47 12.68 1.45
C LYS A 11 -2.95 12.39 1.73
N ASP A 12 -3.85 12.96 0.93
CA ASP A 12 -5.30 12.78 1.11
C ASP A 12 -5.71 11.32 0.85
N ILE A 13 -5.17 10.71 -0.21
CA ILE A 13 -5.42 9.31 -0.56
C ILE A 13 -4.82 8.38 0.50
N GLN A 14 -3.59 8.66 0.95
CA GLN A 14 -2.95 7.89 2.03
C GLN A 14 -3.78 7.94 3.32
N SER A 15 -4.35 9.10 3.65
CA SER A 15 -5.18 9.29 4.85
C SER A 15 -6.50 8.52 4.74
N ALA A 16 -7.16 8.57 3.57
CA ALA A 16 -8.37 7.81 3.32
C ALA A 16 -8.12 6.29 3.44
N LEU A 17 -7.04 5.79 2.86
CA LEU A 17 -6.64 4.38 2.97
C LEU A 17 -6.37 3.96 4.41
N LEU A 18 -5.68 4.82 5.19
CA LEU A 18 -5.42 4.56 6.60
C LEU A 18 -6.70 4.42 7.41
N ASN A 19 -7.68 5.29 7.17
CA ASN A 19 -8.98 5.20 7.83
C ASN A 19 -9.67 3.86 7.52
N SER A 20 -9.70 3.45 6.25
CA SER A 20 -10.26 2.14 5.86
C SER A 20 -9.51 0.97 6.49
N ILE A 21 -8.18 0.98 6.48
CA ILE A 21 -7.34 -0.04 7.12
C ILE A 21 -7.63 -0.12 8.62
N ASN A 22 -7.77 1.01 9.31
CA ASN A 22 -8.06 1.05 10.74
C ASN A 22 -9.44 0.49 11.09
N ILE A 23 -10.43 0.63 10.21
CA ILE A 23 -11.75 -0.01 10.36
C ILE A 23 -11.60 -1.53 10.21
N LEU A 24 -10.88 -1.99 9.19
CA LEU A 24 -10.70 -3.41 8.90
C LEU A 24 -9.84 -4.13 9.94
N LYS A 25 -8.84 -3.46 10.52
CA LYS A 25 -8.02 -4.00 11.62
C LYS A 25 -8.82 -4.38 12.87
N LYS A 26 -10.01 -3.81 13.05
CA LYS A 26 -10.92 -4.16 14.17
C LYS A 26 -11.63 -5.50 13.96
N LYS A 27 -11.56 -6.07 12.75
CA LYS A 27 -12.13 -7.39 12.44
C LYS A 27 -11.11 -8.46 12.74
N ASP A 28 -11.58 -9.59 13.27
CA ASP A 28 -10.72 -10.72 13.58
C ASP A 28 -10.26 -11.38 12.28
N GLY A 29 -8.96 -11.32 12.03
CA GLY A 29 -8.35 -11.80 10.79
C GLY A 29 -6.84 -11.63 10.84
N LYS A 30 -6.10 -12.70 10.54
CA LYS A 30 -4.63 -12.68 10.44
C LYS A 30 -4.21 -11.98 9.14
N VAL A 31 -4.33 -10.65 9.10
CA VAL A 31 -3.97 -9.82 7.94
C VAL A 31 -2.65 -9.10 8.20
N ARG A 32 -1.71 -9.22 7.25
CA ARG A 32 -0.48 -8.42 7.25
C ARG A 32 -0.70 -7.13 6.48
N TRP A 33 -0.76 -6.01 7.19
CA TRP A 33 -0.98 -4.69 6.61
C TRP A 33 0.32 -4.04 6.12
N ALA A 34 0.29 -3.45 4.92
CA ALA A 34 1.36 -2.58 4.46
C ALA A 34 1.43 -1.31 5.32
N LYS A 35 2.64 -0.80 5.58
CA LYS A 35 2.84 0.49 6.25
C LYS A 35 2.50 1.64 5.29
N PRO A 36 1.99 2.79 5.76
CA PRO A 36 1.58 3.90 4.90
C PRO A 36 2.63 4.34 3.87
N PRO A 37 3.92 4.52 4.22
CA PRO A 37 4.95 4.89 3.24
C PRO A 37 5.22 3.81 2.19
N GLY A 38 4.81 2.56 2.46
CA GLY A 38 4.95 1.45 1.52
C GLY A 38 3.77 1.32 0.55
N ILE A 39 2.72 2.13 0.68
CA ILE A 39 1.55 2.07 -0.21
C ILE A 39 1.77 3.03 -1.39
N HIS A 40 1.77 2.46 -2.59
CA HIS A 40 1.98 3.17 -3.85
C HIS A 40 1.12 2.53 -4.93
N LEU A 41 0.94 3.23 -6.05
CA LEU A 41 0.32 2.65 -7.25
C LEU A 41 1.41 2.12 -8.18
N THR A 42 1.53 0.80 -8.29
CA THR A 42 2.45 0.18 -9.25
C THR A 42 1.90 0.35 -10.66
N LEU A 43 2.69 0.95 -11.56
CA LEU A 43 2.34 1.11 -12.97
C LEU A 43 2.82 -0.06 -13.82
N LYS A 44 4.05 -0.54 -13.56
CA LYS A 44 4.66 -1.62 -14.32
C LYS A 44 5.61 -2.43 -13.46
N PHE A 45 5.46 -3.75 -13.49
CA PHE A 45 6.41 -4.67 -12.90
C PHE A 45 7.55 -4.97 -13.88
N LEU A 46 8.80 -4.90 -13.41
CA LEU A 46 9.99 -5.14 -14.25
C LEU A 46 10.64 -6.50 -13.94
N GLY A 47 10.21 -7.19 -12.88
CA GLY A 47 10.73 -8.51 -12.54
C GLY A 47 12.13 -8.47 -11.96
N LYS A 48 12.89 -9.54 -12.22
CA LYS A 48 14.30 -9.65 -11.82
C LYS A 48 15.16 -8.90 -12.84
N ILE A 49 15.86 -7.89 -12.37
CA ILE A 49 16.89 -7.15 -13.11
C ILE A 49 18.21 -7.18 -12.37
#